data_AF-A0A7S0MXM4-F1
#
_entry.id   AF-A0A7S0MXM4-F1
#
_cell.length_a   1.000
_cell.length_b   1.000
_cell.length_c   1.000
_cell.angle_alpha   90.00
_cell.angle_beta   90.00
_cell.angle_gamma   90.00
#
_symmetry.space_group_name_H-M   'P 1'
#
loop_
_entity.id
_entity.type
_entity.pdbx_description
1 polymer ?
#
loop_
_entity_poly.entity_id
_entity_poly.type
_entity_poly.pdbx_seq_one_letter_code
_entity_poly.pdbx_strand_id
1 'polypeptide(L)'
;LRVEEALVSSAVFERVLLVDSESGLGDTGAMILRVEEHVAYFSFCDDFGPMNLGNIFQFCNLVDEYLQQPEGNLLAVIPSAGAQSLTNAVFLLGTYMIMRLDLDLVVIRERLEPFLGRVVEYKDVSPGKQCFSLQVEDCWGGLQRAKRLGWVFFGPGGFDLEQYAHYDSASNADLHEVVPGKLIAMQGPKDLHDDCDCGIMYRDIKFPDGSFSHREFSPAYYIDILQSFGVQAVVRLNAPKYSAQTFIDAGIAVAELAFDDCTPPPPDVVARFLALAEAVPGALAVHCK
;
A
#
# COMPACT_ATOMS: atom_id res chain seq x y z
N LEU A 1 20.06 32.15 -13.96
CA LEU A 1 19.09 31.83 -15.03
C LEU A 1 18.41 30.53 -14.62
N ARG A 2 17.25 30.60 -13.96
CA ARG A 2 16.43 29.40 -13.76
C ARG A 2 15.97 29.01 -15.16
N VAL A 3 16.34 27.83 -15.62
CA VAL A 3 15.69 27.22 -16.79
C VAL A 3 14.23 27.11 -16.38
N GLU A 4 13.35 27.88 -17.00
CA GLU A 4 11.91 27.61 -16.89
C GLU A 4 11.74 26.20 -17.44
N GLU A 5 11.42 25.24 -16.56
CA GLU A 5 11.01 23.91 -17.02
C GLU A 5 9.84 24.12 -17.97
N ALA A 6 10.01 23.66 -19.22
CA ALA A 6 8.95 23.73 -20.19
C ALA A 6 7.76 22.92 -19.66
N LEU A 7 6.61 23.59 -19.48
CA LEU A 7 5.38 22.93 -19.06
C LEU A 7 5.04 21.82 -20.07
N VAL A 8 4.89 20.60 -19.57
CA VAL A 8 4.51 19.43 -20.36
C VAL A 8 3.03 19.18 -20.17
N SER A 9 2.32 19.10 -21.28
CA SER A 9 0.93 18.63 -21.38
C SER A 9 0.90 17.57 -22.47
N SER A 10 0.54 16.34 -22.10
CA SER A 10 0.48 15.23 -23.06
C SER A 10 -0.73 14.35 -22.80
N ALA A 11 -1.37 13.91 -23.88
CA ALA A 11 -2.40 12.89 -23.80
C ALA A 11 -1.77 11.56 -23.40
N VAL A 12 -2.30 10.97 -22.33
CA VAL A 12 -1.82 9.70 -21.80
C VAL A 12 -2.65 8.56 -22.38
N PHE A 13 -3.98 8.70 -22.39
CA PHE A 13 -4.91 7.77 -23.02
C PHE A 13 -6.29 8.42 -23.19
N GLU A 14 -7.05 7.98 -24.19
CA GLU A 14 -8.41 8.49 -24.48
C GLU A 14 -8.49 10.02 -24.42
N ARG A 15 -9.21 10.56 -23.41
CA ARG A 15 -9.46 11.97 -23.15
C ARG A 15 -8.69 12.47 -21.91
N VAL A 16 -7.70 11.72 -21.42
CA VAL A 16 -6.94 12.02 -20.20
C VAL A 16 -5.56 12.58 -20.55
N LEU A 17 -5.28 13.75 -20.01
CA LEU A 17 -4.01 14.46 -20.08
C LEU A 17 -3.32 14.43 -18.71
N LEU A 18 -2.00 14.29 -18.68
CA LEU A 18 -1.18 14.68 -17.53
C LEU A 18 -0.63 16.08 -17.82
N VAL A 19 -0.79 16.99 -16.86
CA VAL A 19 -0.37 18.38 -17.02
C VAL A 19 0.33 18.84 -15.75
N ASP A 20 1.49 19.50 -15.91
CA ASP A 20 2.29 19.99 -14.79
C ASP A 20 1.57 21.01 -13.90
N SER A 21 0.73 21.84 -14.50
CA SER A 21 -0.01 22.88 -13.81
C SER A 21 -1.18 23.37 -14.66
N GLU A 22 -2.14 24.03 -14.01
CA GLU A 22 -3.30 24.60 -14.70
C GLU A 22 -2.92 25.65 -15.76
N SER A 23 -1.80 26.36 -15.58
CA SER A 23 -1.33 27.30 -16.60
C SER A 23 -0.96 26.61 -17.91
N GLY A 24 -0.65 25.31 -17.88
CA GLY A 24 -0.43 24.49 -19.07
C GLY A 24 -1.70 24.10 -19.83
N LEU A 25 -2.89 24.37 -19.28
CA LEU A 25 -4.16 24.00 -19.92
C LEU A 25 -4.70 25.05 -20.90
N GLY A 26 -4.28 26.31 -20.81
CA GLY A 26 -4.84 27.38 -21.63
C GLY A 26 -6.39 27.42 -21.59
N ASP A 27 -7.01 27.66 -22.75
CA ASP A 27 -8.48 27.70 -22.92
C ASP A 27 -9.09 26.34 -23.31
N THR A 28 -8.46 25.22 -22.92
CA THR A 28 -8.93 23.87 -23.33
C THR A 28 -10.31 23.50 -22.80
N GLY A 29 -10.81 24.17 -21.76
CA GLY A 29 -12.07 23.81 -21.10
C GLY A 29 -12.02 22.43 -20.43
N ALA A 30 -10.82 21.90 -20.18
CA ALA A 30 -10.63 20.61 -19.54
C ALA A 30 -11.16 20.64 -18.10
N MET A 31 -11.76 19.53 -17.68
CA MET A 31 -12.08 19.30 -16.28
C MET A 31 -10.81 18.90 -15.55
N ILE A 32 -10.67 19.36 -14.31
CA ILE A 32 -9.42 19.26 -13.56
C ILE A 32 -9.60 18.24 -12.45
N LEU A 33 -8.66 17.29 -12.37
CA LEU A 33 -8.50 16.37 -11.25
C LEU A 33 -7.13 16.64 -10.63
N ARG A 34 -7.13 17.19 -9.42
CA ARG A 34 -5.92 17.40 -8.63
C ARG A 34 -5.67 16.18 -7.77
N VAL A 35 -4.53 15.51 -7.97
CA VAL A 35 -4.29 14.19 -7.39
C VAL A 35 -4.39 14.22 -5.86
N GLU A 36 -3.72 15.18 -5.21
CA GLU A 36 -3.64 15.28 -3.75
C GLU A 36 -4.92 15.75 -3.06
N GLU A 37 -5.92 16.22 -3.81
CA GLU A 37 -7.26 16.52 -3.24
C GLU A 37 -8.09 15.25 -3.01
N HIS A 38 -7.69 14.13 -3.64
CA HIS A 38 -8.45 12.88 -3.62
C HIS A 38 -7.71 11.72 -2.98
N VAL A 39 -6.39 11.67 -3.14
CA VAL A 39 -5.55 10.60 -2.60
C VAL A 39 -4.29 11.19 -2.00
N ALA A 40 -3.89 10.69 -0.83
CA ALA A 40 -2.72 11.15 -0.12
C ALA A 40 -1.85 9.98 0.34
N TYR A 41 -0.54 10.18 0.29
CA TYR A 41 0.44 9.30 0.90
C TYR A 41 0.81 9.83 2.29
N PHE A 42 0.93 8.93 3.26
CA PHE A 42 1.34 9.26 4.62
C PHE A 42 2.76 8.74 4.87
N SER A 43 3.74 9.65 4.86
CA SER A 43 5.15 9.32 5.00
C SER A 43 5.53 8.89 6.42
N PHE A 44 6.41 7.90 6.54
CA PHE A 44 7.05 7.53 7.81
C PHE A 44 8.32 8.34 8.07
N CYS A 45 9.10 8.62 7.03
CA CYS A 45 10.34 9.36 7.03
C CYS A 45 10.41 10.24 5.76
N ASP A 46 11.44 10.05 4.92
CA ASP A 46 11.63 10.78 3.66
C ASP A 46 10.98 10.04 2.45
N ASP A 47 10.28 8.93 2.70
CA ASP A 47 9.44 8.23 1.74
C ASP A 47 8.24 9.09 1.31
N PHE A 48 7.78 8.91 0.07
CA PHE A 48 6.69 9.71 -0.50
C PHE A 48 5.72 8.88 -1.35
N GLY A 49 5.92 7.58 -1.45
CA GLY A 49 5.18 6.67 -2.31
C GLY A 49 5.86 5.30 -2.43
N PRO A 50 5.36 4.43 -3.34
CA PRO A 50 4.21 4.65 -4.21
C PRO A 50 2.88 4.69 -3.44
N MET A 51 1.83 5.19 -4.11
CA MET A 51 0.47 5.18 -3.57
C MET A 51 -0.03 3.74 -3.36
N ASN A 52 -0.80 3.50 -2.29
CA ASN A 52 -1.22 2.15 -1.92
C ASN A 52 -2.41 1.63 -2.76
N LEU A 53 -2.84 0.37 -2.56
CA LEU A 53 -3.94 -0.22 -3.34
C LEU A 53 -5.27 0.52 -3.17
N GLY A 54 -5.56 1.04 -1.96
CA GLY A 54 -6.74 1.86 -1.71
C GLY A 54 -6.74 3.15 -2.55
N ASN A 55 -5.59 3.84 -2.61
CA ASN A 55 -5.43 5.02 -3.46
C ASN A 55 -5.55 4.69 -4.94
N ILE A 56 -4.96 3.57 -5.40
CA ILE A 56 -5.07 3.12 -6.79
C ILE A 56 -6.53 2.85 -7.15
N PHE A 57 -7.28 2.17 -6.28
CA PHE A 57 -8.70 1.89 -6.48
C PHE A 57 -9.54 3.17 -6.55
N GLN A 58 -9.33 4.09 -5.60
CA GLN A 58 -10.01 5.39 -5.59
C GLN A 58 -9.73 6.20 -6.86
N PHE A 59 -8.45 6.31 -7.25
CA PHE A 59 -8.05 6.99 -8.47
C PHE A 59 -8.69 6.36 -9.72
N CYS A 60 -8.72 5.04 -9.80
CA CYS A 60 -9.39 4.35 -10.91
C CYS A 60 -10.87 4.69 -11.01
N ASN A 61 -11.58 4.68 -9.88
CA ASN A 61 -13.00 5.02 -9.89
C ASN A 61 -13.25 6.48 -10.28
N LEU A 62 -12.42 7.43 -9.82
CA LEU A 62 -12.54 8.84 -10.20
C LEU A 62 -12.37 9.04 -11.71
N VAL A 63 -11.38 8.38 -12.32
CA VAL A 63 -11.17 8.45 -13.77
C VAL A 63 -12.30 7.76 -14.52
N ASP A 64 -12.81 6.62 -14.04
CA ASP A 64 -13.95 5.93 -14.66
C ASP A 64 -15.23 6.80 -14.63
N GLU A 65 -15.52 7.41 -13.48
CA GLU A 65 -16.69 8.29 -13.28
C GLU A 65 -16.62 9.52 -14.19
N TYR A 66 -15.41 10.03 -14.41
CA TYR A 66 -15.16 11.07 -15.39
C TYR A 66 -15.43 10.59 -16.82
N LEU A 67 -14.86 9.45 -17.21
CA LEU A 67 -14.95 8.96 -18.59
C LEU A 67 -16.36 8.56 -18.99
N GLN A 68 -17.25 8.31 -18.03
CA GLN A 68 -18.69 8.12 -18.26
C GLN A 68 -19.44 9.41 -18.67
N GLN A 69 -18.85 10.59 -18.46
CA GLN A 69 -19.45 11.86 -18.90
C GLN A 69 -19.46 11.96 -20.44
N PRO A 70 -20.40 12.72 -21.05
CA PRO A 70 -20.54 12.83 -22.50
C PRO A 70 -19.23 13.12 -23.24
N GLU A 71 -19.13 12.60 -24.47
CA GLU A 71 -17.97 12.77 -25.34
C GLU A 71 -17.65 14.26 -25.58
N GLY A 72 -16.36 14.62 -25.54
CA GLY A 72 -15.87 15.97 -25.88
C GLY A 72 -15.06 16.68 -24.78
N ASN A 73 -15.27 16.32 -23.51
CA ASN A 73 -14.48 16.91 -22.42
C ASN A 73 -13.14 16.16 -22.22
N LEU A 74 -12.07 16.92 -21.98
CA LEU A 74 -10.75 16.41 -21.59
C LEU A 74 -10.61 16.42 -20.05
N LEU A 75 -9.99 15.38 -19.49
CA LEU A 75 -9.57 15.32 -18.10
C LEU A 75 -8.12 15.72 -17.99
N ALA A 76 -7.82 16.75 -17.21
CA ALA A 76 -6.48 17.12 -16.84
C ALA A 76 -6.16 16.57 -15.45
N VAL A 77 -5.28 15.58 -15.38
CA VAL A 77 -4.69 15.12 -14.13
C VAL A 77 -3.53 16.03 -13.80
N ILE A 78 -3.59 16.69 -12.65
CA ILE A 78 -2.61 17.69 -12.22
C ILE A 78 -2.03 17.28 -10.86
N PRO A 79 -0.73 16.95 -10.77
CA PRO A 79 -0.06 16.78 -9.50
C PRO A 79 0.21 18.13 -8.82
N SER A 80 0.42 18.10 -7.51
CA SER A 80 1.01 19.24 -6.80
C SER A 80 2.44 19.52 -7.31
N ALA A 81 2.95 20.72 -7.05
CA ALA A 81 4.27 21.11 -7.52
C ALA A 81 5.39 20.26 -6.91
N GLY A 82 6.23 19.66 -7.76
CA GLY A 82 7.44 18.94 -7.35
C GLY A 82 7.54 17.53 -7.95
N ALA A 83 8.78 17.02 -8.00
CA ALA A 83 9.05 15.74 -8.64
C ALA A 83 8.37 14.55 -7.94
N GLN A 84 8.20 14.59 -6.61
CA GLN A 84 7.54 13.52 -5.86
C GLN A 84 6.05 13.39 -6.22
N SER A 85 5.32 14.51 -6.23
CA SER A 85 3.93 14.56 -6.67
C SER A 85 3.76 14.14 -8.13
N LEU A 86 4.64 14.62 -9.02
CA LEU A 86 4.66 14.18 -10.42
C LEU A 86 4.87 12.66 -10.53
N THR A 87 5.83 12.11 -9.76
CA THR A 87 6.11 10.67 -9.72
C THR A 87 4.87 9.86 -9.33
N ASN A 88 4.15 10.28 -8.29
CA ASN A 88 2.92 9.61 -7.85
C ASN A 88 1.78 9.73 -8.86
N ALA A 89 1.63 10.88 -9.55
CA ALA A 89 0.64 11.04 -10.61
C ALA A 89 0.95 10.15 -11.83
N VAL A 90 2.21 10.12 -12.26
CA VAL A 90 2.70 9.21 -13.31
C VAL A 90 2.41 7.77 -12.91
N PHE A 91 2.77 7.38 -11.68
CA PHE A 91 2.50 6.05 -11.14
C PHE A 91 1.00 5.71 -11.21
N LEU A 92 0.10 6.55 -10.69
CA LEU A 92 -1.35 6.34 -10.68
C LEU A 92 -1.95 6.22 -12.09
N LEU A 93 -1.48 7.02 -13.05
CA LEU A 93 -1.91 6.89 -14.45
C LEU A 93 -1.46 5.56 -15.07
N GLY A 94 -0.23 5.12 -14.76
CA GLY A 94 0.25 3.81 -15.17
C GLY A 94 -0.53 2.65 -14.54
N THR A 95 -0.87 2.74 -13.25
CA THR A 95 -1.69 1.72 -12.58
C THR A 95 -3.12 1.70 -13.14
N TYR A 96 -3.70 2.85 -13.48
CA TYR A 96 -4.99 2.90 -14.20
C TYR A 96 -4.93 2.14 -15.53
N MET A 97 -3.92 2.42 -16.35
CA MET A 97 -3.71 1.74 -17.64
C MET A 97 -3.53 0.22 -17.49
N ILE A 98 -2.91 -0.24 -16.40
CA ILE A 98 -2.82 -1.67 -16.08
C ILE A 98 -4.18 -2.23 -15.65
N MET A 99 -4.84 -1.57 -14.70
CA MET A 99 -6.01 -2.12 -14.01
C MET A 99 -7.28 -2.07 -14.87
N ARG A 100 -7.50 -0.98 -15.62
CA ARG A 100 -8.72 -0.74 -16.41
C ARG A 100 -8.56 -0.99 -17.90
N LEU A 101 -7.38 -0.72 -18.46
CA LEU A 101 -7.16 -0.79 -19.91
C LEU A 101 -6.34 -2.03 -20.35
N ASP A 102 -5.87 -2.83 -19.40
CA ASP A 102 -5.07 -4.05 -19.65
C ASP A 102 -3.84 -3.80 -20.57
N LEU A 103 -3.22 -2.63 -20.44
CA LEU A 103 -2.06 -2.27 -21.25
C LEU A 103 -0.77 -2.89 -20.71
N ASP A 104 0.15 -3.18 -21.63
CA ASP A 104 1.49 -3.64 -21.31
C ASP A 104 2.45 -2.49 -20.97
N LEU A 105 3.47 -2.80 -20.16
CA LEU A 105 4.45 -1.83 -19.67
C LEU A 105 5.14 -1.03 -20.78
N VAL A 106 5.37 -1.65 -21.95
CA VAL A 106 5.97 -0.97 -23.11
C VAL A 106 5.08 0.19 -23.58
N VAL A 107 3.78 -0.07 -23.74
CA VAL A 107 2.79 0.92 -24.17
C VAL A 107 2.61 2.01 -23.11
N ILE A 108 2.60 1.62 -21.83
CA ILE A 108 2.51 2.56 -20.71
C ILE A 108 3.72 3.51 -20.70
N ARG A 109 4.93 2.97 -20.86
CA ARG A 109 6.17 3.75 -20.96
C ARG A 109 6.13 4.72 -22.13
N GLU A 110 5.70 4.27 -23.32
CA GLU A 110 5.57 5.14 -24.49
C GLU A 110 4.59 6.30 -24.26
N ARG A 111 3.46 6.05 -23.60
CA ARG A 111 2.44 7.07 -23.30
C ARG A 111 2.88 8.08 -22.25
N LEU A 112 3.75 7.68 -21.33
CA LEU A 112 4.23 8.53 -20.23
C LEU A 112 5.66 9.05 -20.45
N GLU A 113 6.30 8.73 -21.57
CA GLU A 113 7.68 9.13 -21.92
C GLU A 113 7.99 10.61 -21.66
N PRO A 114 7.09 11.57 -21.99
CA PRO A 114 7.36 12.99 -21.76
C PRO A 114 7.60 13.37 -20.29
N PHE A 115 7.19 12.52 -19.34
CA PHE A 115 7.29 12.75 -17.90
C PHE A 115 8.33 11.88 -17.21
N LEU A 116 8.70 10.72 -17.79
CA LEU A 116 9.59 9.76 -17.14
C LEU A 116 10.98 10.32 -16.83
N GLY A 117 11.47 11.28 -17.63
CA GLY A 117 12.74 11.96 -17.34
C GLY A 117 12.72 12.92 -16.13
N ARG A 118 11.54 13.16 -15.54
CA ARG A 118 11.30 14.14 -14.47
C ARG A 118 10.79 13.50 -13.17
N VAL A 119 10.50 12.20 -13.19
CA VAL A 119 10.14 11.45 -11.99
C VAL A 119 11.39 11.14 -11.17
N VAL A 120 11.20 10.87 -9.88
CA VAL A 120 12.26 10.47 -8.95
C VAL A 120 11.97 9.08 -8.40
N GLU A 121 13.02 8.39 -8.00
CA GLU A 121 12.93 7.02 -7.50
C GLU A 121 12.29 6.96 -6.11
N TYR A 122 11.52 5.91 -5.85
CA TYR A 122 10.97 5.61 -4.53
C TYR A 122 12.07 5.13 -3.59
N LYS A 123 11.95 5.55 -2.33
CA LYS A 123 12.91 5.30 -1.25
C LYS A 123 12.28 4.44 -0.19
N ASP A 124 13.10 3.74 0.57
CA ASP A 124 12.63 3.05 1.76
C ASP A 124 12.36 4.03 2.91
N VAL A 125 11.75 3.51 3.97
CA VAL A 125 11.40 4.27 5.19
C VAL A 125 12.58 4.40 6.16
N SER A 126 13.77 3.90 5.81
CA SER A 126 14.93 3.87 6.70
C SER A 126 15.53 5.26 6.89
N PRO A 127 15.89 5.67 8.12
CA PRO A 127 16.54 6.94 8.34
C PRO A 127 17.97 6.92 7.76
N GLY A 128 18.34 7.97 7.04
CA GLY A 128 19.72 8.20 6.61
C GLY A 128 20.02 7.82 5.16
N LYS A 129 21.20 7.22 4.93
CA LYS A 129 21.71 7.01 3.57
C LYS A 129 20.95 5.88 2.88
N GLN A 130 20.28 6.23 1.79
CA GLN A 130 19.60 5.31 0.88
C GLN A 130 20.59 4.32 0.26
N CYS A 131 20.25 3.03 0.36
CA CYS A 131 21.06 1.91 -0.15
C CYS A 131 20.43 1.21 -1.36
N PHE A 132 19.14 1.41 -1.59
CA PHE A 132 18.36 0.85 -2.69
C PHE A 132 17.16 1.75 -2.97
N SER A 133 16.71 1.78 -4.21
CA SER A 133 15.58 2.59 -4.67
C SER A 133 14.79 1.83 -5.74
N LEU A 134 13.51 2.16 -5.91
CA LEU A 134 12.63 1.56 -6.91
C LEU A 134 12.20 2.59 -7.95
N GLN A 135 12.22 2.20 -9.22
CA GLN A 135 11.63 3.00 -10.29
C GLN A 135 10.10 2.84 -10.30
N VAL A 136 9.41 3.81 -10.90
CA VAL A 136 7.96 3.70 -11.15
C VAL A 136 7.64 2.45 -11.96
N GLU A 137 8.48 2.10 -12.93
CA GLU A 137 8.29 0.91 -13.77
C GLU A 137 8.44 -0.40 -13.02
N ASP A 138 9.27 -0.45 -11.96
CA ASP A 138 9.38 -1.64 -11.10
C ASP A 138 8.05 -1.88 -10.36
N CYS A 139 7.45 -0.82 -9.84
CA CYS A 139 6.14 -0.86 -9.17
C CYS A 139 5.03 -1.29 -10.14
N TRP A 140 5.02 -0.76 -11.38
CA TRP A 140 4.08 -1.19 -12.41
C TRP A 140 4.25 -2.67 -12.77
N GLY A 141 5.48 -3.16 -12.89
CA GLY A 141 5.76 -4.58 -13.14
C GLY A 141 5.24 -5.49 -12.03
N GLY A 142 5.41 -5.07 -10.77
CA GLY A 142 4.85 -5.74 -9.60
C GLY A 142 3.32 -5.84 -9.67
N LEU A 143 2.64 -4.71 -9.89
CA LEU A 143 1.17 -4.68 -9.99
C LEU A 143 0.66 -5.50 -11.18
N GLN A 144 1.28 -5.38 -12.35
CA GLN A 144 0.89 -6.14 -13.53
C GLN A 144 1.04 -7.65 -13.29
N ARG A 145 2.11 -8.08 -12.60
CA ARG A 145 2.30 -9.47 -12.21
C ARG A 145 1.25 -9.94 -11.21
N ALA A 146 0.93 -9.13 -10.21
CA ALA A 146 -0.11 -9.41 -9.23
C ALA A 146 -1.49 -9.55 -9.89
N LYS A 147 -1.87 -8.64 -10.80
CA LYS A 147 -3.10 -8.73 -11.60
C LYS A 147 -3.14 -10.02 -12.43
N ARG A 148 -2.06 -10.37 -13.13
CA ARG A 148 -1.96 -11.62 -13.92
C ARG A 148 -2.08 -12.90 -13.07
N LEU A 149 -1.64 -12.86 -11.82
CA LEU A 149 -1.80 -13.96 -10.86
C LEU A 149 -3.18 -13.98 -10.20
N GLY A 150 -4.05 -13.00 -10.48
CA GLY A 150 -5.36 -12.86 -9.86
C GLY A 150 -5.32 -12.34 -8.42
N TRP A 151 -4.19 -11.76 -7.99
CA TRP A 151 -4.05 -11.25 -6.61
C TRP A 151 -4.77 -9.91 -6.41
N VAL A 152 -4.93 -9.13 -7.48
CA VAL A 152 -5.61 -7.83 -7.43
C VAL A 152 -6.63 -7.77 -8.56
N PHE A 153 -7.88 -7.51 -8.19
CA PHE A 153 -9.02 -7.40 -9.13
C PHE A 153 -10.03 -6.38 -8.59
N PHE A 154 -10.45 -5.43 -9.43
CA PHE A 154 -11.34 -4.33 -9.05
C PHE A 154 -12.78 -4.49 -9.58
N GLY A 155 -13.25 -5.73 -9.68
CA GLY A 155 -14.66 -6.02 -9.99
C GLY A 155 -15.39 -6.66 -8.81
N PRO A 156 -16.65 -7.10 -9.01
CA PRO A 156 -17.46 -7.68 -7.94
C PRO A 156 -16.79 -8.88 -7.28
N GLY A 157 -16.73 -8.88 -5.95
CA GLY A 157 -16.06 -9.92 -5.15
C GLY A 157 -14.53 -9.85 -5.16
N GLY A 158 -13.95 -8.78 -5.72
CA GLY A 158 -12.53 -8.48 -5.67
C GLY A 158 -12.15 -7.60 -4.49
N PHE A 159 -11.27 -6.62 -4.74
CA PHE A 159 -10.76 -5.67 -3.75
C PHE A 159 -11.88 -4.88 -3.06
N ASP A 160 -11.88 -4.92 -1.73
CA ASP A 160 -12.81 -4.19 -0.86
C ASP A 160 -12.09 -2.99 -0.22
N LEU A 161 -12.44 -1.78 -0.69
CA LEU A 161 -11.85 -0.55 -0.17
C LEU A 161 -12.21 -0.28 1.30
N GLU A 162 -13.43 -0.62 1.72
CA GLU A 162 -13.89 -0.35 3.09
C GLU A 162 -13.14 -1.26 4.06
N GLN A 163 -13.03 -2.55 3.75
CA GLN A 163 -12.24 -3.50 4.53
C GLN A 163 -10.77 -3.12 4.55
N TYR A 164 -10.19 -2.79 3.39
CA TYR A 164 -8.79 -2.38 3.27
C TYR A 164 -8.51 -1.13 4.12
N ALA A 165 -9.30 -0.07 3.98
CA ALA A 165 -9.11 1.17 4.75
C ALA A 165 -9.41 0.99 6.24
N HIS A 166 -10.33 0.08 6.60
CA HIS A 166 -10.58 -0.25 8.00
C HIS A 166 -9.32 -0.80 8.64
N TYR A 167 -8.69 -1.82 8.06
CA TYR A 167 -7.52 -2.50 8.64
C TYR A 167 -6.18 -1.79 8.38
N ASP A 168 -6.10 -0.89 7.40
CA ASP A 168 -4.96 0.04 7.21
C ASP A 168 -4.78 0.99 8.40
N SER A 169 -5.84 1.24 9.16
CA SER A 169 -5.76 2.13 10.30
C SER A 169 -4.94 1.52 11.44
N ALA A 170 -3.96 2.28 11.93
CA ALA A 170 -3.25 1.98 13.19
C ALA A 170 -4.18 1.89 14.42
N SER A 171 -5.45 2.28 14.29
CA SER A 171 -6.47 2.14 15.34
C SER A 171 -7.30 0.84 15.23
N ASN A 172 -7.13 0.09 14.13
CA ASN A 172 -7.90 -1.08 13.76
C ASN A 172 -6.99 -2.17 13.16
N ALA A 173 -6.11 -2.77 13.97
CA ALA A 173 -5.25 -3.91 13.63
C ALA A 173 -3.97 -3.65 12.81
N ASP A 174 -3.88 -2.57 12.03
CA ASP A 174 -2.70 -2.27 11.18
C ASP A 174 -2.26 -3.52 10.39
N LEU A 175 -3.16 -3.99 9.52
CA LEU A 175 -3.15 -5.31 8.92
C LEU A 175 -3.47 -5.24 7.43
N HIS A 176 -2.67 -5.95 6.63
CA HIS A 176 -2.86 -6.08 5.19
C HIS A 176 -2.67 -7.51 4.70
N GLU A 177 -3.56 -7.96 3.84
CA GLU A 177 -3.36 -9.19 3.06
C GLU A 177 -2.44 -8.90 1.87
N VAL A 178 -1.23 -9.47 1.91
CA VAL A 178 -0.19 -9.27 0.89
C VAL A 178 -0.34 -10.28 -0.25
N VAL A 179 -0.73 -11.51 0.08
CA VAL A 179 -1.04 -12.56 -0.89
C VAL A 179 -2.40 -13.14 -0.54
N PRO A 180 -3.43 -12.99 -1.41
CA PRO A 180 -4.78 -13.42 -1.11
C PRO A 180 -4.91 -14.87 -0.67
N GLY A 181 -5.59 -15.08 0.45
CA GLY A 181 -5.78 -16.37 1.10
C GLY A 181 -4.52 -17.00 1.68
N LYS A 182 -3.39 -16.26 1.70
CA LYS A 182 -2.09 -16.87 2.02
C LYS A 182 -1.20 -16.12 2.99
N LEU A 183 -0.92 -14.84 2.77
CA LEU A 183 0.01 -14.08 3.59
C LEU A 183 -0.62 -12.77 4.04
N ILE A 184 -0.66 -12.58 5.35
CA ILE A 184 -1.07 -11.34 6.01
C ILE A 184 0.14 -10.77 6.73
N ALA A 185 0.36 -9.46 6.59
CA ALA A 185 1.26 -8.69 7.42
C ALA A 185 0.42 -7.89 8.42
N MET A 186 0.82 -7.87 9.69
CA MET A 186 0.10 -7.14 10.73
C MET A 186 1.04 -6.57 11.79
N GLN A 187 0.58 -5.57 12.54
CA GLN A 187 1.25 -5.12 13.75
C GLN A 187 1.37 -6.25 14.79
N GLY A 188 2.50 -6.30 15.49
CA GLY A 188 2.71 -7.27 16.56
C GLY A 188 1.78 -7.05 17.76
N PRO A 189 1.00 -8.07 18.19
CA PRO A 189 0.22 -7.99 19.42
C PRO A 189 1.11 -7.82 20.65
N LYS A 190 0.53 -7.36 21.76
CA LYS A 190 1.21 -7.20 23.06
C LYS A 190 0.34 -7.73 24.20
N ASP A 191 0.97 -8.29 25.22
CA ASP A 191 0.29 -8.50 26.49
C ASP A 191 0.00 -7.12 27.10
N LEU A 192 -1.28 -6.76 27.18
CA LEU A 192 -1.74 -5.46 27.69
C LEU A 192 -1.99 -5.47 29.20
N HIS A 193 -1.71 -6.60 29.86
CA HIS A 193 -1.85 -6.78 31.30
C HIS A 193 -0.51 -6.63 32.01
N ASP A 194 -0.54 -5.95 33.15
CA ASP A 194 0.59 -6.00 34.08
C ASP A 194 0.55 -7.27 34.95
N ASP A 195 -0.60 -7.96 35.13
CA ASP A 195 -0.67 -9.23 35.90
C ASP A 195 -1.99 -10.07 35.86
N CYS A 196 -3.04 -9.77 35.08
CA CYS A 196 -4.21 -10.69 35.00
C CYS A 196 -5.10 -10.52 33.76
N ASP A 197 -5.53 -11.67 33.23
CA ASP A 197 -6.42 -11.94 32.11
C ASP A 197 -7.78 -11.22 32.22
N CYS A 198 -7.81 -9.94 31.87
CA CYS A 198 -9.01 -9.10 31.95
C CYS A 198 -9.44 -8.54 30.60
N GLY A 199 -9.50 -9.35 29.54
CA GLY A 199 -10.31 -9.07 28.34
C GLY A 199 -10.07 -7.72 27.65
N ILE A 200 -8.93 -7.06 27.91
CA ILE A 200 -8.58 -5.78 27.29
C ILE A 200 -8.16 -6.09 25.86
N MET A 201 -8.93 -5.58 24.91
CA MET A 201 -8.66 -5.78 23.49
C MET A 201 -7.59 -4.83 22.96
N TYR A 202 -7.56 -3.60 23.49
CA TYR A 202 -6.61 -2.59 23.04
C TYR A 202 -6.28 -1.57 24.12
N ARG A 203 -5.16 -0.87 23.93
CA ARG A 203 -4.72 0.26 24.77
C ARG A 203 -4.18 1.39 23.90
N ASP A 204 -4.68 2.60 24.13
CA ASP A 204 -4.17 3.81 23.47
C ASP A 204 -2.89 4.29 24.16
N ILE A 205 -1.82 4.41 23.38
CA ILE A 205 -0.57 5.02 23.79
C ILE A 205 -0.60 6.49 23.39
N LYS A 206 -0.20 7.35 24.33
CA LYS A 206 -0.18 8.80 24.15
C LYS A 206 1.24 9.33 24.23
N PHE A 207 1.51 10.38 23.48
CA PHE A 207 2.72 11.18 23.65
C PHE A 207 2.71 11.89 25.01
N PRO A 208 3.86 12.43 25.49
CA PRO A 208 3.94 13.15 26.76
C PRO A 208 2.99 14.35 26.88
N ASP A 209 2.59 14.96 25.76
CA ASP A 209 1.64 16.07 25.70
C ASP A 209 0.16 15.63 25.76
N GLY A 210 -0.10 14.31 25.86
CA GLY A 210 -1.44 13.73 25.94
C GLY A 210 -2.11 13.48 24.59
N SER A 211 -1.47 13.83 23.47
CA SER A 211 -1.98 13.51 22.13
C SER A 211 -1.83 12.01 21.83
N PHE A 212 -2.71 11.47 20.98
CA PHE A 212 -2.68 10.07 20.58
C PHE A 212 -1.40 9.77 19.78
N SER A 213 -0.71 8.68 20.14
CA SER A 213 0.46 8.18 19.43
C SER A 213 0.09 7.00 18.54
N HIS A 214 -0.29 5.89 19.16
CA HIS A 214 -0.70 4.67 18.46
C HIS A 214 -1.53 3.80 19.41
N ARG A 215 -2.17 2.77 18.86
CA ARG A 215 -2.88 1.76 19.63
C ARG A 215 -2.07 0.47 19.68
N GLU A 216 -2.08 -0.18 20.82
CA GLU A 216 -1.58 -1.53 21.00
C GLU A 216 -2.75 -2.49 21.15
N PHE A 217 -2.65 -3.69 20.58
CA PHE A 217 -3.71 -4.68 20.60
C PHE A 217 -3.26 -5.95 21.31
N SER A 218 -4.16 -6.58 22.07
CA SER A 218 -3.91 -7.90 22.63
C SER A 218 -4.11 -8.99 21.57
N PRO A 219 -3.58 -10.20 21.77
CA PRO A 219 -3.83 -11.32 20.86
C PRO A 219 -5.33 -11.60 20.67
N ALA A 220 -6.13 -11.41 21.73
CA ALA A 220 -7.57 -11.64 21.71
C ALA A 220 -8.32 -10.74 20.71
N TYR A 221 -7.86 -9.51 20.50
CA TYR A 221 -8.45 -8.59 19.51
C TYR A 221 -8.34 -9.14 18.08
N TYR A 222 -7.26 -9.85 17.78
CA TYR A 222 -7.00 -10.39 16.46
C TYR A 222 -7.73 -11.70 16.17
N ILE A 223 -8.24 -12.43 17.16
CA ILE A 223 -8.77 -13.79 16.94
C ILE A 223 -9.84 -13.81 15.84
N ASP A 224 -10.91 -13.02 16.01
CA ASP A 224 -12.04 -13.01 15.07
C ASP A 224 -11.61 -12.48 13.69
N ILE A 225 -10.71 -11.49 13.67
CA ILE A 225 -10.15 -10.91 12.46
C ILE A 225 -9.39 -11.99 11.69
N LEU A 226 -8.40 -12.63 12.32
CA LEU A 226 -7.55 -13.65 11.68
C LEU A 226 -8.36 -14.87 11.23
N GLN A 227 -9.35 -15.30 12.02
CA GLN A 227 -10.25 -16.38 11.62
C GLN A 227 -11.08 -16.00 10.38
N SER A 228 -11.55 -14.75 10.28
CA SER A 228 -12.28 -14.27 9.09
C SER A 228 -11.44 -14.28 7.81
N PHE A 229 -10.12 -14.08 7.94
CA PHE A 229 -9.16 -14.20 6.83
C PHE A 229 -8.66 -15.64 6.60
N GLY A 230 -9.20 -16.63 7.34
CA GLY A 230 -8.80 -18.03 7.20
C GLY A 230 -7.36 -18.32 7.64
N VAL A 231 -6.84 -17.51 8.57
CA VAL A 231 -5.50 -17.71 9.14
C VAL A 231 -5.49 -18.96 10.00
N GLN A 232 -4.47 -19.80 9.78
CA GLN A 232 -4.25 -21.02 10.55
C GLN A 232 -3.00 -20.97 11.42
N ALA A 233 -2.07 -20.06 11.12
CA ALA A 233 -0.90 -19.85 11.96
C ALA A 233 -0.44 -18.40 11.98
N VAL A 234 0.01 -17.96 13.15
CA VAL A 234 0.75 -16.70 13.36
C VAL A 234 2.24 -17.01 13.35
N VAL A 235 3.01 -16.20 12.64
CA VAL A 235 4.48 -16.28 12.57
C VAL A 235 5.07 -15.07 13.29
N ARG A 236 5.80 -15.33 14.38
CA ARG A 236 6.51 -14.32 15.16
C ARG A 236 7.95 -14.18 14.70
N LEU A 237 8.31 -12.98 14.23
CA LEU A 237 9.66 -12.66 13.76
C LEU A 237 10.50 -11.90 14.79
N ASN A 238 9.91 -11.51 15.93
CA ASN A 238 10.57 -10.79 17.02
C ASN A 238 10.52 -11.57 18.34
N ALA A 239 11.27 -11.10 19.33
CA ALA A 239 11.19 -11.65 20.69
C ALA A 239 9.75 -11.53 21.24
N PRO A 240 9.21 -12.58 21.90
CA PRO A 240 7.82 -12.61 22.35
C PRO A 240 7.44 -11.37 23.19
N LYS A 241 6.36 -10.70 22.80
CA LYS A 241 5.70 -9.61 23.52
C LYS A 241 4.34 -9.98 24.06
N TYR A 242 3.90 -11.20 23.79
CA TYR A 242 2.63 -11.75 24.23
C TYR A 242 2.69 -13.27 24.36
N SER A 243 1.75 -13.86 25.12
CA SER A 243 1.61 -15.31 25.23
C SER A 243 1.03 -15.95 23.97
N ALA A 244 1.71 -16.97 23.44
CA ALA A 244 1.21 -17.76 22.30
C ALA A 244 -0.13 -18.45 22.60
N GLN A 245 -0.40 -18.72 23.88
CA GLN A 245 -1.49 -19.58 24.32
C GLN A 245 -2.85 -19.05 23.87
N THR A 246 -3.04 -17.73 23.86
CA THR A 246 -4.30 -17.10 23.44
C THR A 246 -4.68 -17.46 21.99
N PHE A 247 -3.70 -17.51 21.08
CA PHE A 247 -3.95 -17.96 19.70
C PHE A 247 -4.14 -19.47 19.62
N ILE A 248 -3.33 -20.24 20.35
CA ILE A 248 -3.40 -21.71 20.36
C ILE A 248 -4.77 -22.18 20.87
N ASP A 249 -5.29 -21.59 21.94
CA ASP A 249 -6.60 -21.89 22.50
C ASP A 249 -7.74 -21.55 21.53
N ALA A 250 -7.51 -20.57 20.64
CA ALA A 250 -8.43 -20.19 19.57
C ALA A 250 -8.24 -21.01 18.27
N GLY A 251 -7.40 -22.04 18.30
CA GLY A 251 -7.13 -22.92 17.15
C GLY A 251 -6.19 -22.35 16.09
N ILE A 252 -5.47 -21.26 16.41
CA ILE A 252 -4.47 -20.65 15.54
C ILE A 252 -3.08 -21.07 16.04
N ALA A 253 -2.32 -21.80 15.21
CA ALA A 253 -0.97 -22.22 15.57
C ALA A 253 -0.03 -21.00 15.67
N VAL A 254 1.07 -21.14 16.42
CA VAL A 254 2.09 -20.08 16.52
C VAL A 254 3.46 -20.65 16.19
N ALA A 255 4.14 -20.04 15.22
CA ALA A 255 5.48 -20.40 14.79
C ALA A 255 6.49 -19.33 15.21
N GLU A 256 7.53 -19.75 15.91
CA GLU A 256 8.63 -18.89 16.36
C GLU A 256 9.78 -18.90 15.34
N LEU A 257 9.94 -17.77 14.66
CA LEU A 257 10.96 -17.53 13.64
C LEU A 257 11.71 -16.21 13.92
N ALA A 258 11.99 -15.95 15.20
CA ALA A 258 12.63 -14.72 15.64
C ALA A 258 14.07 -14.56 15.11
N PHE A 259 14.40 -13.35 14.66
CA PHE A 259 15.75 -12.91 14.32
C PHE A 259 15.95 -11.43 14.71
N ASP A 260 17.16 -10.91 14.56
CA ASP A 260 17.48 -9.55 15.02
C ASP A 260 16.77 -8.48 14.20
N ASP A 261 16.21 -7.48 14.90
CA ASP A 261 15.47 -6.38 14.29
C ASP A 261 16.34 -5.58 13.30
N CYS A 262 15.73 -5.13 12.21
CA CYS A 262 16.40 -4.42 11.10
C CYS A 262 17.59 -5.17 10.46
N THR A 263 17.63 -6.51 10.53
CA THR A 263 18.64 -7.33 9.84
C THR A 263 18.01 -8.25 8.77
N PRO A 264 18.76 -8.66 7.73
CA PRO A 264 18.29 -9.71 6.84
C PRO A 264 18.10 -11.04 7.60
N PRO A 265 17.01 -11.79 7.37
CA PRO A 265 16.78 -13.05 8.08
C PRO A 265 17.87 -14.08 7.72
N PRO A 266 18.32 -14.89 8.70
CA PRO A 266 19.22 -16.01 8.44
C PRO A 266 18.64 -17.01 7.42
N PRO A 267 19.46 -17.66 6.58
CA PRO A 267 18.97 -18.60 5.57
C PRO A 267 18.10 -19.74 6.10
N ASP A 268 18.35 -20.22 7.31
CA ASP A 268 17.54 -21.26 7.96
C ASP A 268 16.16 -20.75 8.37
N VAL A 269 16.06 -19.49 8.82
CA VAL A 269 14.78 -18.83 9.11
C VAL A 269 13.95 -18.69 7.83
N VAL A 270 14.58 -18.27 6.73
CA VAL A 270 13.93 -18.20 5.40
C VAL A 270 13.43 -19.58 4.97
N ALA A 271 14.26 -20.62 5.06
CA ALA A 271 13.88 -21.97 4.65
C ALA A 271 12.70 -22.51 5.49
N ARG A 272 12.71 -22.27 6.81
CA ARG A 272 11.61 -22.67 7.71
C ARG A 272 10.32 -21.90 7.42
N PHE A 273 10.41 -20.61 7.13
CA PHE A 273 9.25 -19.81 6.74
C PHE A 273 8.60 -20.34 5.46
N LEU A 274 9.41 -20.60 4.42
CA LEU A 274 8.91 -21.14 3.15
C LEU A 274 8.27 -22.51 3.32
N ALA A 275 8.91 -23.43 4.07
CA ALA A 275 8.34 -24.74 4.35
C ALA A 275 7.01 -24.65 5.12
N LEU A 276 6.90 -23.72 6.07
CA LEU A 276 5.65 -23.47 6.79
C LEU A 276 4.57 -22.91 5.87
N ALA A 277 4.91 -21.91 5.04
CA ALA A 277 4.00 -21.33 4.06
C ALA A 277 3.50 -22.39 3.06
N GLU A 278 4.34 -23.32 2.61
CA GLU A 278 3.91 -24.40 1.72
C GLU A 278 3.06 -25.46 2.42
N ALA A 279 3.34 -25.77 3.69
CA ALA A 279 2.68 -26.85 4.43
C ALA A 279 1.30 -26.46 4.98
N VAL A 280 1.10 -25.21 5.40
CA VAL A 280 -0.16 -24.75 6.00
C VAL A 280 -1.19 -24.52 4.88
N PRO A 281 -2.37 -25.18 4.89
CA PRO A 281 -3.37 -24.97 3.84
C PRO A 281 -3.98 -23.56 3.82
N GLY A 282 -4.17 -22.96 5.00
CA GLY A 282 -4.73 -21.61 5.15
C GLY A 282 -3.70 -20.48 5.09
N ALA A 283 -4.15 -19.30 5.51
CA ALA A 283 -3.31 -18.11 5.56
C ALA A 283 -2.34 -18.14 6.76
N LEU A 284 -1.21 -17.46 6.59
CA LEU A 284 -0.27 -17.13 7.65
C LEU A 284 -0.37 -15.64 7.96
N ALA A 285 -0.51 -15.30 9.24
CA ALA A 285 -0.36 -13.93 9.71
C ALA A 285 1.06 -13.74 10.24
N VAL A 286 1.81 -12.81 9.67
CA VAL A 286 3.22 -12.59 9.96
C VAL A 286 3.36 -11.22 10.59
N HIS A 287 4.08 -11.14 11.71
CA HIS A 287 4.37 -9.85 12.33
C HIS A 287 5.80 -9.79 12.86
N CYS A 288 6.31 -8.56 12.92
CA CYS A 288 7.50 -8.19 13.68
C CYS A 288 7.09 -7.31 14.86
N LYS A 289 7.78 -6.19 15.08
CA LYS A 289 7.55 -5.28 16.21
C LYS A 289 6.29 -4.44 16.05
#